data_AF-A0A1I4SFW7-F1
#
_entry.id   AF-A0A1I4SFW7-F1
#
_cell.length_a   1.000
_cell.length_b   1.000
_cell.length_c   1.000
_cell.angle_alpha   90.00
_cell.angle_beta   90.00
_cell.angle_gamma   90.00
#
_symmetry.space_group_name_H-M   'P 1'
#
loop_
_entity.id
_entity.type
_entity.pdbx_description
1 polymer ?
#
loop_
_entity_poly.entity_id
_entity_poly.type
_entity_poly.pdbx_seq_one_letter_code
_entity_poly.pdbx_strand_id
1 'polypeptide(L)'
;MTPAAVRKGLFVNSGFTSHIVGVSEHESRGVLDILYAHLTKPEHVVRHRWQPGDVALWDNRSTAHYANRDYGDRHRVMHRITLRGDTPVGPATAPR
;
A
#
# COMPACT_ATOMS: atom_id res chain seq x y z
N MET A 1 18.43 8.01 -19.65
CA MET A 1 17.62 8.20 -18.42
C MET A 1 18.32 7.45 -17.30
N THR A 2 18.98 8.17 -16.40
CA THR A 2 19.65 7.55 -15.24
C THR A 2 18.61 6.87 -14.34
N PRO A 3 18.88 5.69 -13.77
CA PRO A 3 17.97 5.07 -12.82
C PRO A 3 17.78 5.99 -11.62
N ALA A 4 16.54 6.40 -11.34
CA ALA A 4 16.25 7.11 -10.10
C ALA A 4 16.60 6.19 -8.92
N ALA A 5 17.25 6.74 -7.89
CA ALA A 5 17.57 6.01 -6.67
C ALA A 5 16.28 5.40 -6.08
N VAL A 6 16.32 4.10 -5.75
CA VAL A 6 15.19 3.38 -5.17
C VAL A 6 14.90 3.97 -3.80
N ARG A 7 13.71 4.57 -3.63
CA ARG A 7 13.24 5.06 -2.34
C ARG A 7 12.75 3.88 -1.50
N LYS A 8 13.16 3.85 -0.22
CA LYS A 8 12.61 2.91 0.76
C LYS A 8 11.17 3.28 1.08
N GLY A 9 10.31 2.27 1.26
CA GLY A 9 8.92 2.45 1.65
C GLY A 9 8.44 1.30 2.54
N LEU A 10 7.34 1.51 3.25
CA LEU A 10 6.67 0.46 4.00
C LEU A 10 6.00 -0.51 3.03
N PHE A 11 6.32 -1.80 3.15
CA PHE A 11 5.76 -2.86 2.32
C PHE A 11 4.91 -3.82 3.15
N VAL A 12 3.86 -3.27 3.77
CA VAL A 12 2.87 -3.99 4.57
C VAL A 12 1.47 -3.48 4.22
N ASN A 13 0.45 -4.32 4.36
CA ASN A 13 -0.93 -3.90 4.22
C ASN A 13 -1.86 -4.78 5.07
N SER A 14 -2.89 -4.17 5.66
CA SER A 14 -3.81 -4.87 6.57
C SER A 14 -4.69 -5.94 5.90
N GLY A 15 -4.78 -5.94 4.57
CA GLY A 15 -5.56 -6.94 3.83
C GLY A 15 -4.84 -8.28 3.64
N PHE A 16 -3.50 -8.29 3.66
CA PHE A 16 -2.71 -9.48 3.32
C PHE A 16 -1.57 -9.78 4.30
N THR A 17 -0.98 -8.78 4.95
CA THR A 17 0.13 -9.01 5.88
C THR A 17 -0.40 -9.67 7.15
N SER A 18 -0.01 -10.93 7.38
CA SER A 18 -0.50 -11.72 8.51
C SER A 18 0.27 -11.47 9.81
N HIS A 19 1.60 -11.48 9.77
CA HIS A 19 2.47 -11.27 10.92
C HIS A 19 3.90 -10.90 10.49
N ILE A 20 4.70 -10.45 11.46
CA ILE A 20 6.14 -10.23 11.33
C ILE A 20 6.86 -11.48 11.86
N VAL A 21 7.72 -12.07 11.04
CA VAL A 21 8.49 -13.27 11.41
C VAL A 21 9.60 -12.88 12.39
N GLY A 22 9.89 -13.75 13.37
CA GLY A 22 10.99 -13.59 14.31
C GLY A 22 10.66 -12.78 15.56
N VAL A 23 9.39 -12.43 15.77
CA VAL A 23 8.87 -11.81 16.99
C VAL A 23 7.64 -12.58 17.49
N SER A 24 7.23 -12.34 18.74
CA SER A 24 5.98 -12.91 19.26
C SER A 24 4.74 -12.35 18.54
N GLU A 25 3.62 -13.04 18.64
CA GLU A 25 2.35 -12.57 18.05
C GLU A 25 1.94 -11.21 18.63
N HIS A 26 2.12 -11.01 19.93
CA HIS A 26 1.80 -9.76 20.61
C HIS A 26 2.63 -8.60 20.07
N GLU A 27 3.94 -8.79 19.93
CA GLU A 27 4.85 -7.79 19.35
C GLU A 27 4.52 -7.52 17.88
N SER A 28 4.30 -8.59 17.09
CA SER A 28 3.91 -8.47 15.69
C SER A 28 2.66 -7.62 15.54
N ARG A 29 1.63 -7.87 16.35
CA ARG A 29 0.38 -7.11 16.30
C ARG A 29 0.59 -5.64 16.66
N GLY A 30 1.27 -5.37 17.77
CA GLY A 30 1.54 -4.00 18.21
C GLY A 30 2.33 -3.19 17.17
N VAL A 31 3.34 -3.79 16.53
CA VAL A 31 4.11 -3.13 15.47
C VAL A 31 3.24 -2.90 14.22
N LEU A 32 2.50 -3.92 13.78
CA LEU A 32 1.63 -3.78 12.61
C LEU A 32 0.54 -2.71 12.82
N ASP A 33 -0.05 -2.62 14.02
CA ASP A 33 -1.05 -1.60 14.35
C ASP A 33 -0.45 -0.18 14.21
N ILE A 34 0.77 0.03 14.69
CA ILE A 34 1.49 1.31 14.53
C ILE A 34 1.73 1.62 13.05
N LEU A 35 2.17 0.64 12.27
CA LEU A 35 2.45 0.82 10.84
C LEU A 35 1.17 1.11 10.05
N TYR A 36 0.08 0.41 10.34
CA TYR A 36 -1.21 0.66 9.69
C TYR A 36 -1.77 2.03 10.04
N ALA A 37 -1.72 2.43 11.31
CA ALA A 37 -2.10 3.77 11.74
C ALA A 37 -1.26 4.86 11.05
N HIS A 38 0.04 4.60 10.85
CA HIS A 38 0.92 5.51 10.11
C HIS A 38 0.56 5.62 8.62
N LEU A 39 0.26 4.50 7.96
CA LEU A 39 -0.12 4.47 6.54
C LEU A 39 -1.41 5.26 6.26
N THR A 40 -2.33 5.33 7.23
CA THR A 40 -3.65 5.97 7.07
C THR A 40 -3.70 7.42 7.57
N LYS A 41 -2.58 8.01 7.96
CA LYS A 41 -2.53 9.43 8.37
C LYS A 41 -2.97 10.34 7.22
N PRO A 42 -3.80 11.37 7.45
CA PRO A 42 -4.30 12.23 6.38
C PRO A 42 -3.22 12.85 5.50
N GLU A 43 -2.04 13.15 6.05
CA GLU A 43 -0.90 13.72 5.33
C GLU A 43 -0.28 12.76 4.31
N HIS A 44 -0.54 11.46 4.42
CA HIS A 44 -0.08 10.42 3.50
C HIS A 44 -1.14 9.99 2.48
N VAL A 45 -2.35 10.58 2.55
CA VAL A 45 -3.51 10.12 1.78
C VAL A 45 -3.93 11.17 0.76
N VAL A 46 -4.04 10.73 -0.49
CA VAL A 46 -4.79 11.43 -1.52
C VAL A 46 -6.15 10.76 -1.67
N ARG A 47 -7.23 11.53 -1.58
CA ARG A 47 -8.61 11.04 -1.80
C ARG A 47 -9.16 11.57 -3.12
N HIS A 48 -9.45 10.67 -4.05
CA HIS A 48 -10.04 11.01 -5.35
C HIS A 48 -11.56 10.81 -5.36
N ARG A 49 -12.30 11.80 -5.87
CA ARG A 49 -13.74 11.69 -6.13
C ARG A 49 -13.97 11.44 -7.61
N TRP A 50 -14.18 10.18 -7.97
CA TRP A 50 -14.39 9.72 -9.34
C TRP A 50 -15.51 10.45 -10.07
N GLN A 51 -15.23 10.82 -11.32
CA GLN A 51 -16.20 11.19 -12.36
C GLN A 51 -16.07 10.27 -13.57
N PRO A 52 -17.13 10.11 -14.39
CA PRO A 52 -17.03 9.38 -15.65
C PRO A 52 -15.93 9.96 -16.55
N GLY A 53 -15.05 9.10 -17.07
CA GLY A 53 -13.90 9.48 -17.91
C GLY A 53 -12.59 9.65 -17.15
N ASP A 54 -12.61 9.71 -15.81
CA ASP A 54 -11.39 9.76 -15.01
C ASP A 54 -10.54 8.49 -15.16
N VAL A 55 -9.23 8.67 -15.16
CA VAL A 55 -8.24 7.58 -15.08
C VAL A 55 -7.26 7.88 -13.95
N ALA A 56 -7.07 6.90 -13.07
CA ALA A 56 -6.01 6.96 -12.05
C ALA A 56 -4.92 5.94 -12.38
N LEU A 57 -3.66 6.38 -12.28
CA LEU A 57 -2.48 5.54 -12.34
C LEU A 57 -1.71 5.70 -11.03
N TRP A 58 -1.29 4.59 -10.43
CA TRP A 58 -0.47 4.59 -9.23
C TRP A 58 0.61 3.52 -9.28
N ASP A 59 1.70 3.74 -8.57
CA ASP A 59 2.75 2.73 -8.39
C ASP A 59 2.40 1.82 -7.20
N ASN A 60 2.00 0.57 -7.49
CA ASN A 60 1.59 -0.40 -6.47
C ASN A 60 2.77 -0.93 -5.63
N ARG A 61 4.02 -0.54 -5.92
CA ARG A 61 5.20 -0.88 -5.11
C ARG A 61 5.35 0.00 -3.89
N SER A 62 4.73 1.19 -3.89
CA SER A 62 4.92 2.22 -2.87
C SER A 62 3.62 2.81 -2.33
N THR A 63 2.47 2.23 -2.69
CA THR A 63 1.16 2.74 -2.30
C THR A 63 0.25 1.63 -1.79
N ALA A 64 -0.61 1.99 -0.84
CA ALA A 64 -1.81 1.24 -0.49
C ALA A 64 -3.03 2.04 -0.95
N HIS A 65 -4.14 1.37 -1.24
CA HIS A 65 -5.37 2.04 -1.64
C HIS A 65 -6.58 1.39 -0.97
N TYR A 66 -7.61 2.21 -0.75
CA TYR A 66 -8.88 1.77 -0.18
C TYR A 66 -10.02 2.30 -1.04
N ALA A 67 -10.96 1.43 -1.39
CA ALA A 67 -12.17 1.80 -2.12
C ALA A 67 -13.34 1.88 -1.15
N ASN A 68 -13.85 3.09 -0.91
CA ASN A 68 -15.02 3.27 -0.06
C ASN A 68 -16.23 2.47 -0.57
N ARG A 69 -16.94 1.83 0.35
CA ARG A 69 -18.25 1.22 0.12
C ARG A 69 -19.36 2.11 0.65
N ASP A 70 -19.39 3.37 0.22
CA ASP A 70 -20.30 4.43 0.67
C ASP A 70 -21.41 4.76 -0.35
N TYR A 71 -21.65 3.87 -1.31
CA TYR A 71 -22.60 4.09 -2.41
C TYR A 71 -23.95 3.37 -2.27
N GLY A 72 -24.18 2.63 -1.17
CA GLY A 72 -25.42 1.87 -0.94
C GLY A 72 -25.62 0.79 -2.00
N ASP A 73 -26.83 0.68 -2.53
CA ASP A 73 -27.20 -0.30 -3.58
C ASP A 73 -26.86 0.17 -5.00
N ARG A 74 -26.26 1.35 -5.16
CA ARG A 74 -25.88 1.85 -6.48
C ARG A 74 -24.79 0.99 -7.08
N HIS A 75 -24.91 0.73 -8.38
CA HIS A 75 -23.91 -0.05 -9.10
C HIS A 75 -22.68 0.81 -9.42
N ARG A 76 -21.48 0.28 -9.14
CA ARG A 76 -20.19 0.92 -9.45
C ARG A 76 -19.32 -0.05 -10.26
N VAL A 77 -19.04 0.31 -11.51
CA VAL A 77 -18.18 -0.46 -12.42
C VAL A 77 -16.88 0.28 -12.65
N MET A 78 -15.76 -0.44 -12.57
CA MET A 78 -14.42 0.07 -12.85
C MET A 78 -13.68 -0.95 -13.71
N HIS A 79 -12.89 -0.49 -14.67
CA HIS A 79 -11.95 -1.34 -15.39
C HIS A 79 -10.55 -1.14 -14.82
N ARG A 80 -9.81 -2.23 -14.58
CA ARG A 80 -8.46 -2.19 -14.04
C ARG A 80 -7.53 -3.01 -14.90
N ILE A 81 -6.41 -2.41 -15.28
CA ILE A 81 -5.26 -3.10 -15.87
C ILE A 81 -4.17 -3.11 -14.79
N THR A 82 -3.52 -4.25 -14.60
CA THR A 82 -2.41 -4.40 -13.65
C THR A 82 -1.18 -4.87 -14.41
N LEU A 83 -0.10 -4.12 -14.31
CA LEU A 83 1.18 -4.49 -14.88
C LEU A 83 1.92 -5.42 -13.92
N ARG A 84 2.58 -6.43 -14.45
CA ARG A 84 3.44 -7.32 -13.65
C ARG A 84 4.63 -6.52 -13.11
N GLY A 85 4.92 -6.69 -11.83
CA GLY A 85 6.14 -6.17 -11.19
C GLY A 85 7.14 -7.28 -10.86
N ASP A 86 8.28 -6.86 -10.32
CA ASP A 86 9.35 -7.76 -9.86
C ASP A 86 9.20 -8.12 -8.37
N THR A 87 10.00 -9.07 -7.90
CA THR A 87 10.06 -9.45 -6.48
C THR A 87 10.58 -8.30 -5.60
N PRO A 88 9.85 -7.86 -4.56
CA PRO A 88 10.33 -6.85 -3.63
C PRO A 88 11.59 -7.30 -2.90
N VAL A 89 12.54 -6.38 -2.73
CA VAL A 89 13.76 -6.61 -1.95
C VAL A 89 13.78 -5.74 -0.71
N GLY A 90 14.21 -6.32 0.42
CA GLY A 90 14.41 -5.57 1.65
C GLY A 90 15.62 -4.63 1.57
N PRO A 91 15.85 -3.79 2.60
CA PRO A 91 17.07 -3.01 2.70
C PRO A 91 18.29 -3.93 2.62
N ALA A 92 19.30 -3.58 1.83
CA ALA A 92 20.58 -4.25 1.88
C ALA A 92 21.09 -4.21 3.33
N THR A 93 21.37 -5.37 3.92
CA THR A 93 22.08 -5.45 5.19
C THR A 93 23.44 -4.81 4.99
N ALA A 94 23.69 -3.67 5.66
CA ALA A 94 25.06 -3.20 5.82
C ALA A 94 25.87 -4.33 6.49
N PRO A 95 27.12 -4.59 6.07
CA PRO A 95 27.99 -5.47 6.85
C PRO A 95 28.03 -4.92 8.28
N ARG A 96 27.81 -5.80 9.26
CA ARG A 96 28.06 -5.49 10.68
C ARG A 96 29.54 -5.22 10.89
#